data_AF-A0A2S7T186-F1
#
_entry.id   AF-A0A2S7T186-F1
#
_cell.length_a   1.000
_cell.length_b   1.000
_cell.length_c   1.000
_cell.angle_alpha   90.00
_cell.angle_beta   90.00
_cell.angle_gamma   90.00
#
_symmetry.space_group_name_H-M   'P 1'
#
loop_
_entity.id
_entity.type
_entity.pdbx_description
1 polymer ?
#
loop_
_entity_poly.entity_id
_entity_poly.type
_entity_poly.pdbx_seq_one_letter_code
_entity_poly.pdbx_strand_id
1 'polypeptide(L)'
;MNDEELKAKRVSQFLELNQKSTRGRLKIYIGMSAGVGKTYRMLQEAHSLLRNNVNIKIGYVETHKRKETEALVEGLPIIPRRELFYKGKKLDELDVQAILLLHPETVIVDELAHTNIPGSKNQKRWQDVLDILDAGIDVITAVNIQHIESINEDVKEITGIEVKERVPDKILQLADEVVNIDLTADELITRLKEGKIYDHSKIQQALQNFFQPERILQLRELALKEVAGQVERKVDYQLASRATSFRHERFLACISSNPEIAQRIIRKTARLASYYNSQWSVLYVQTADESNDKISLAAQRHLINNFRNATELGAEVIRKKNNNVADAIFETTREKDITTICIGKPHLNLFQVILRTGIFNQLLKTLSKNNIDIIILS
;
A
#
# COMPACT_ATOMS: atom_id res chain seq x y z
N MET A 1 -15.51 -4.10 29.93
CA MET A 1 -15.09 -5.35 29.25
C MET A 1 -15.05 -6.41 30.31
N ASN A 2 -15.91 -7.43 30.21
CA ASN A 2 -15.97 -8.52 31.20
C ASN A 2 -14.78 -9.48 31.00
N ASP A 3 -14.38 -10.18 32.06
CA ASP A 3 -13.25 -11.13 32.04
C ASP A 3 -13.44 -12.26 31.01
N GLU A 4 -14.69 -12.63 30.70
CA GLU A 4 -15.01 -13.61 29.65
C GLU A 4 -14.72 -13.09 28.23
N GLU A 5 -14.98 -11.80 27.95
CA GLU A 5 -14.65 -11.18 26.65
C GLU A 5 -13.13 -11.07 26.46
N LEU A 6 -12.40 -10.75 27.53
CA LEU A 6 -10.94 -10.73 27.53
C LEU A 6 -10.34 -12.11 27.27
N LYS A 7 -10.93 -13.16 27.85
CA LYS A 7 -10.51 -14.55 27.66
C LYS A 7 -10.81 -15.03 26.25
N ALA A 8 -12.01 -14.74 25.71
CA ALA A 8 -12.38 -15.06 24.34
C ALA A 8 -11.45 -14.37 23.32
N LYS A 9 -11.15 -13.07 23.53
CA LYS A 9 -10.24 -12.32 22.67
C LYS A 9 -8.82 -12.87 22.68
N ARG A 10 -8.31 -13.28 23.86
CA ARG A 10 -6.99 -13.93 23.98
C ARG A 10 -6.94 -15.31 23.31
N VAL A 11 -8.01 -16.10 23.42
CA VAL A 11 -8.11 -17.41 22.76
C VAL A 11 -8.15 -17.24 21.25
N SER A 12 -8.97 -16.33 20.72
CA SER A 12 -9.00 -16.03 19.28
C SER A 12 -7.65 -15.52 18.77
N GLN A 13 -7.00 -14.61 19.51
CA GLN A 13 -5.68 -14.10 19.16
C GLN A 13 -4.60 -15.20 19.18
N PHE A 14 -4.66 -16.14 20.13
CA PHE A 14 -3.77 -17.29 20.18
C PHE A 14 -4.01 -18.28 19.02
N LEU A 15 -5.28 -18.52 18.66
CA LEU A 15 -5.64 -19.36 17.52
C LEU A 15 -5.21 -18.73 16.19
N GLU A 16 -5.36 -17.42 16.00
CA GLU A 16 -4.87 -16.70 14.83
C GLU A 16 -3.33 -16.72 14.73
N LEU A 17 -2.63 -16.57 15.87
CA LEU A 17 -1.16 -16.67 15.92
C LEU A 17 -0.68 -18.08 15.57
N ASN A 18 -1.36 -19.12 16.07
CA ASN A 18 -1.02 -20.50 15.74
C ASN A 18 -1.33 -20.86 14.27
N GLN A 19 -2.49 -20.43 13.74
CA GLN A 19 -2.83 -20.62 12.33
C GLN A 19 -1.81 -19.95 11.40
N LYS A 20 -1.29 -18.77 11.77
CA LYS A 20 -0.18 -18.13 11.06
C LYS A 20 1.15 -18.87 11.19
N SER A 21 1.41 -19.55 12.31
CA SER A 21 2.65 -20.30 12.53
C SER A 21 2.70 -21.64 11.79
N THR A 22 1.54 -22.22 11.45
CA THR A 22 1.44 -23.51 10.75
C THR A 22 1.27 -23.38 9.24
N ARG A 23 0.87 -22.20 8.75
CA ARG A 23 0.69 -21.92 7.33
C ARG A 23 2.04 -21.52 6.72
N GLY A 24 2.33 -22.02 5.51
CA GLY A 24 3.48 -21.61 4.73
C GLY A 24 3.44 -20.12 4.39
N ARG A 25 4.62 -19.55 4.13
CA ARG A 25 4.79 -18.14 3.78
C ARG A 25 4.61 -17.91 2.29
N LEU A 26 3.94 -16.81 1.94
CA LEU A 26 3.70 -16.43 0.56
C LEU A 26 4.54 -15.20 0.16
N LYS A 27 5.40 -15.37 -0.84
CA LYS A 27 6.14 -14.29 -1.48
C LYS A 27 5.65 -14.07 -2.90
N ILE A 28 5.30 -12.83 -3.23
CA ILE A 28 4.75 -12.46 -4.54
C ILE A 28 5.65 -11.43 -5.21
N TYR A 29 6.16 -11.78 -6.38
CA TYR A 29 6.77 -10.84 -7.32
C TYR A 29 5.69 -10.19 -8.19
N ILE A 30 5.43 -8.91 -7.97
CA ILE A 30 4.50 -8.11 -8.77
C ILE A 30 5.29 -7.35 -9.83
N GLY A 31 4.74 -7.23 -11.04
CA GLY A 31 5.30 -6.36 -12.05
C GLY A 31 4.22 -5.67 -12.88
N MET A 32 4.56 -4.53 -13.46
CA MET A 32 3.64 -3.74 -14.28
C MET A 32 3.21 -4.46 -15.57
N SER A 33 4.04 -5.37 -16.10
CA SER A 33 3.75 -6.10 -17.35
C SER A 33 4.57 -7.38 -17.51
N ALA A 34 4.27 -8.13 -18.57
CA ALA A 34 5.12 -9.17 -19.11
C ALA A 34 6.49 -8.59 -19.54
N GLY A 35 7.55 -9.39 -19.40
CA GLY A 35 8.89 -9.00 -19.85
C GLY A 35 9.72 -8.17 -18.86
N VAL A 36 9.13 -7.72 -17.74
CA VAL A 36 9.87 -7.02 -16.67
C VAL A 36 10.83 -7.92 -15.87
N GLY A 37 10.85 -9.23 -16.12
CA GLY A 37 11.82 -10.15 -15.51
C GLY A 37 11.40 -10.79 -14.19
N LYS A 38 10.10 -10.83 -13.86
CA LYS A 38 9.57 -11.50 -12.64
C LYS A 38 10.08 -12.94 -12.49
N THR A 39 9.86 -13.78 -13.50
CA THR A 39 10.31 -15.19 -13.52
C THR A 39 11.82 -15.31 -13.37
N TYR A 40 12.58 -14.46 -14.05
CA TYR A 40 14.03 -14.44 -13.96
C TYR A 40 14.50 -14.14 -12.52
N ARG A 41 13.93 -13.13 -11.88
CA ARG A 41 14.24 -12.78 -10.48
C ARG A 41 13.83 -13.88 -9.50
N MET A 42 12.65 -14.48 -9.69
CA MET A 42 12.17 -15.60 -8.91
C MET A 42 13.11 -16.82 -8.98
N LEU A 43 13.63 -17.14 -10.17
CA LEU A 43 14.62 -18.21 -10.33
C LEU A 43 15.99 -17.85 -9.73
N GLN A 44 16.43 -16.59 -9.82
CA GLN A 44 17.66 -16.14 -9.13
C GLN A 44 17.56 -16.31 -7.61
N GLU A 45 16.40 -15.99 -7.03
CA GLU A 45 16.14 -16.25 -5.61
C GLU A 45 16.12 -17.74 -5.30
N ALA A 46 15.50 -18.57 -6.15
CA ALA A 46 15.49 -20.01 -5.99
C ALA A 46 16.92 -20.61 -5.92
N HIS A 47 17.82 -20.12 -6.76
CA HIS A 47 19.25 -20.48 -6.71
C HIS A 47 19.91 -20.04 -5.40
N SER A 48 19.55 -18.86 -4.88
CA SER A 48 20.07 -18.38 -3.60
C SER A 48 19.62 -19.27 -2.43
N LEU A 49 18.34 -19.64 -2.41
CA LEU A 49 17.77 -20.54 -1.42
C LEU A 49 18.42 -21.94 -1.49
N LEU A 50 18.59 -22.48 -2.70
CA LEU A 50 19.24 -23.76 -2.90
C LEU A 50 20.70 -23.75 -2.39
N ARG A 51 21.47 -22.69 -2.67
CA ARG A 51 22.84 -22.53 -2.14
C ARG A 51 22.90 -22.43 -0.63
N ASN A 52 21.83 -21.96 0.00
CA ASN A 52 21.67 -21.90 1.45
C ASN A 52 21.07 -23.20 2.02
N ASN A 53 21.04 -24.29 1.25
CA ASN A 53 20.51 -25.61 1.63
C ASN A 53 19.02 -25.63 1.99
N VAL A 54 18.24 -24.66 1.53
CA VAL A 54 16.77 -24.71 1.64
C VAL A 54 16.25 -25.75 0.64
N ASN A 55 15.38 -26.65 1.10
CA ASN A 55 14.73 -27.64 0.23
C ASN A 55 13.71 -26.96 -0.69
N ILE A 56 14.20 -26.37 -1.78
CA ILE A 56 13.40 -25.67 -2.78
C ILE A 56 13.18 -26.52 -4.03
N LYS A 57 11.96 -26.46 -4.57
CA LYS A 57 11.59 -27.11 -5.84
C LYS A 57 10.85 -26.18 -6.78
N ILE A 58 11.03 -26.36 -8.08
CA ILE A 58 10.17 -25.76 -9.09
C ILE A 58 8.92 -26.62 -9.23
N GLY A 59 7.75 -26.04 -8.91
CA GLY A 59 6.44 -26.65 -9.19
C GLY A 59 5.98 -26.31 -10.60
N TYR A 60 6.01 -25.02 -10.96
CA TYR A 60 5.66 -24.56 -12.30
C TYR A 60 6.37 -23.24 -12.62
N VAL A 61 6.97 -23.14 -13.81
CA VAL A 61 7.64 -21.93 -14.32
C VAL A 61 7.41 -21.82 -15.82
N GLU A 62 6.99 -20.64 -16.30
CA GLU A 62 6.87 -20.38 -17.74
C GLU A 62 8.06 -19.55 -18.23
N THR A 63 8.98 -20.19 -18.97
CA THR A 63 10.20 -19.52 -19.46
C THR A 63 9.93 -18.70 -20.73
N HIS A 64 8.83 -18.96 -21.44
CA HIS A 64 8.52 -18.44 -22.77
C HIS A 64 9.70 -18.59 -23.76
N LYS A 65 10.47 -19.68 -23.64
CA LYS A 65 11.64 -19.99 -24.48
C LYS A 65 12.76 -18.94 -24.43
N ARG A 66 12.82 -18.17 -23.34
CA ARG A 66 13.90 -17.19 -23.13
C ARG A 66 15.15 -17.91 -22.66
N LYS A 67 16.18 -17.97 -23.50
CA LYS A 67 17.47 -18.64 -23.21
C LYS A 67 18.03 -18.32 -21.82
N GLU A 68 18.05 -17.04 -21.45
CA GLU A 68 18.56 -16.59 -20.13
C GLU A 68 17.73 -17.14 -18.96
N THR A 69 16.43 -17.33 -19.14
CA THR A 69 15.52 -17.86 -18.10
C THR A 69 15.58 -19.39 -18.06
N GLU A 70 15.68 -20.05 -19.23
CA GLU A 70 15.88 -21.50 -19.31
C GLU A 70 17.19 -21.94 -18.65
N ALA A 71 18.28 -21.20 -18.86
CA ALA A 71 19.55 -21.45 -18.20
C ALA A 71 19.47 -21.35 -16.67
N LEU A 72 18.54 -20.56 -16.12
CA LEU A 72 18.31 -20.50 -14.67
C LEU A 72 17.45 -21.66 -14.15
N VAL A 73 16.71 -22.36 -15.00
CA VAL A 73 15.97 -23.56 -14.58
C VAL A 73 16.95 -24.72 -14.36
N GLU A 74 18.04 -24.77 -15.14
CA GLU A 74 19.11 -25.75 -14.94
C GLU A 74 19.70 -25.66 -13.53
N GLY A 75 19.88 -26.82 -12.90
CA GLY A 75 20.43 -26.93 -11.54
C GLY A 75 19.41 -26.76 -10.41
N LEU A 76 18.17 -26.36 -10.69
CA LEU A 76 17.10 -26.33 -9.68
C LEU A 76 16.32 -27.66 -9.67
N PRO A 77 16.00 -28.26 -8.50
CA PRO A 77 15.14 -29.43 -8.43
C PRO A 77 13.74 -29.14 -8.97
N ILE A 78 13.20 -30.02 -9.82
CA ILE A 78 11.89 -29.80 -10.49
C ILE A 78 10.92 -30.91 -10.09
N ILE A 79 9.67 -30.52 -9.81
CA ILE A 79 8.54 -31.44 -9.70
C ILE A 79 7.94 -31.58 -11.10
N PRO A 80 7.82 -32.80 -11.65
CA PRO A 80 7.22 -33.01 -12.97
C PRO A 80 5.82 -32.39 -13.04
N ARG A 81 5.53 -31.76 -14.18
CA ARG A 81 4.20 -31.20 -14.44
C ARG A 81 3.20 -32.32 -14.67
N ARG A 82 1.95 -32.07 -14.31
CA ARG A 82 0.84 -32.97 -14.62
C ARG A 82 0.38 -32.73 -16.05
N GLU A 83 0.41 -33.76 -16.87
CA GLU A 83 -0.04 -33.69 -18.26
C GLU A 83 -1.53 -33.99 -18.37
N LEU A 84 -2.28 -33.15 -19.07
CA LEU A 84 -3.72 -33.27 -19.27
C LEU A 84 -4.08 -33.11 -20.75
N PHE A 85 -5.10 -33.84 -21.21
CA PHE A 85 -5.65 -33.68 -22.55
C PHE A 85 -6.96 -32.90 -22.50
N TYR A 86 -6.99 -31.73 -23.13
CA TYR A 86 -8.20 -30.90 -23.22
C TYR A 86 -8.41 -30.42 -24.66
N LYS A 87 -9.61 -30.65 -25.20
CA LYS A 87 -9.98 -30.34 -26.61
C LYS A 87 -8.96 -30.88 -27.64
N GLY A 88 -8.46 -32.09 -27.41
CA GLY A 88 -7.50 -32.75 -28.31
C GLY A 88 -6.06 -32.19 -28.26
N LYS A 89 -5.75 -31.30 -27.31
CA LYS A 89 -4.39 -30.80 -27.08
C LYS A 89 -3.85 -31.31 -25.75
N LYS A 90 -2.58 -31.71 -25.76
CA LYS A 90 -1.81 -31.99 -24.55
C LYS A 90 -1.39 -30.66 -23.93
N LEU A 91 -1.69 -30.48 -22.66
CA LEU A 91 -1.41 -29.27 -21.89
C LEU A 91 -0.75 -29.68 -20.57
N ASP A 92 0.18 -28.86 -20.10
CA ASP A 92 0.87 -29.08 -18.83
C ASP A 92 0.26 -28.21 -17.74
N GLU A 93 0.15 -28.76 -16.53
CA GLU A 93 -0.37 -28.06 -15.35
C GLU A 93 0.50 -28.32 -14.13
N LEU A 94 0.38 -27.45 -13.12
CA LEU A 94 0.95 -27.67 -11.80
C LEU A 94 0.45 -29.01 -11.19
N ASP A 95 1.37 -29.84 -10.68
CA ASP A 95 1.02 -31.03 -9.91
C ASP A 95 1.02 -30.73 -8.41
N VAL A 96 -0.12 -30.23 -7.93
CA VAL A 96 -0.33 -29.90 -6.51
C VAL A 96 -0.18 -31.14 -5.62
N GLN A 97 -0.62 -32.32 -6.08
CA GLN A 97 -0.54 -33.54 -5.27
C GLN A 97 0.92 -33.98 -5.09
N ALA A 98 1.72 -33.92 -6.16
CA ALA A 98 3.14 -34.19 -6.07
C ALA A 98 3.86 -33.21 -5.13
N ILE A 99 3.49 -31.92 -5.13
CA ILE A 99 4.03 -30.92 -4.19
C ILE A 99 3.69 -31.29 -2.75
N LEU A 100 2.43 -31.62 -2.47
CA LEU A 100 1.98 -31.97 -1.12
C LEU A 100 2.64 -33.26 -0.61
N LEU A 101 2.85 -34.25 -1.48
CA LEU A 101 3.51 -35.51 -1.15
C LEU A 101 5.02 -35.34 -0.89
N LEU A 102 5.70 -34.53 -1.72
CA LEU A 102 7.13 -34.29 -1.59
C LEU A 102 7.46 -33.31 -0.45
N HIS A 103 6.50 -32.48 -0.06
CA HIS A 103 6.57 -31.51 1.03
C HIS A 103 7.91 -30.73 1.06
N PRO A 104 8.24 -29.97 -0.01
CA PRO A 104 9.43 -29.12 0.03
C PRO A 104 9.26 -28.00 1.07
N GLU A 105 10.37 -27.40 1.52
CA GLU A 105 10.30 -26.20 2.36
C GLU A 105 9.76 -25.01 1.57
N THR A 106 10.11 -24.91 0.28
CA THR A 106 9.64 -23.85 -0.61
C THR A 106 9.37 -24.37 -2.01
N VAL A 107 8.30 -23.89 -2.65
CA VAL A 107 8.00 -24.19 -4.05
C VAL A 107 7.84 -22.93 -4.88
N ILE A 108 8.40 -22.96 -6.10
CA ILE A 108 8.20 -21.92 -7.12
C ILE A 108 6.95 -22.24 -7.95
N VAL A 109 6.02 -21.29 -8.02
CA VAL A 109 4.78 -21.41 -8.81
C VAL A 109 4.53 -20.12 -9.59
N ASP A 110 4.85 -20.10 -10.88
CA ASP A 110 4.65 -18.93 -11.76
C ASP A 110 3.18 -18.78 -12.23
N GLU A 111 2.87 -17.61 -12.79
CA GLU A 111 1.57 -17.21 -13.34
C GLU A 111 0.40 -17.37 -12.35
N LEU A 112 0.45 -16.66 -11.22
CA LEU A 112 -0.57 -16.73 -10.16
C LEU A 112 -2.03 -16.55 -10.64
N ALA A 113 -2.22 -15.76 -11.71
CA ALA A 113 -3.52 -15.46 -12.30
C ALA A 113 -4.11 -16.56 -13.19
N HIS A 114 -3.30 -17.56 -13.55
CA HIS A 114 -3.64 -18.61 -14.51
C HIS A 114 -4.96 -19.30 -14.14
N THR A 115 -5.75 -19.55 -15.19
CA THR A 115 -6.97 -20.35 -15.10
C THR A 115 -6.63 -21.80 -15.39
N ASN A 116 -6.80 -22.65 -14.37
CA ASN A 116 -6.43 -24.05 -14.47
C ASN A 116 -7.24 -24.77 -15.55
N ILE A 117 -6.65 -25.81 -16.13
CA ILE A 117 -7.29 -26.63 -17.14
C ILE A 117 -8.57 -27.28 -16.58
N PRO A 118 -9.70 -27.28 -17.33
CA PRO A 118 -10.94 -27.93 -16.90
C PRO A 118 -10.73 -29.38 -16.49
N GLY A 119 -11.33 -29.78 -15.37
CA GLY A 119 -11.08 -31.08 -14.72
C GLY A 119 -10.05 -31.04 -13.60
N SER A 120 -9.37 -29.90 -13.39
CA SER A 120 -8.57 -29.65 -12.19
C SER A 120 -9.46 -29.47 -10.94
N LYS A 121 -8.92 -29.81 -9.76
CA LYS A 121 -9.61 -29.63 -8.46
C LYS A 121 -10.04 -28.17 -8.28
N ASN A 122 -9.11 -27.24 -8.51
CA ASN A 122 -9.32 -25.81 -8.40
C ASN A 122 -9.42 -25.18 -9.79
N GLN A 123 -10.18 -24.08 -9.89
CA GLN A 123 -10.37 -23.32 -11.14
C GLN A 123 -9.21 -22.35 -11.41
N LYS A 124 -8.52 -21.89 -10.36
CA LYS A 124 -7.47 -20.88 -10.46
C LYS A 124 -6.20 -21.32 -9.75
N ARG A 125 -5.04 -20.98 -10.32
CA ARG A 125 -3.74 -21.31 -9.74
C ARG A 125 -3.52 -20.68 -8.37
N TRP A 126 -4.05 -19.48 -8.11
CA TRP A 126 -3.99 -18.90 -6.76
C TRP A 126 -4.71 -19.76 -5.71
N GLN A 127 -5.72 -20.56 -6.07
CA GLN A 127 -6.34 -21.52 -5.15
C GLN A 127 -5.42 -22.70 -4.86
N ASP A 128 -4.69 -23.19 -5.87
CA ASP A 128 -3.66 -24.21 -5.67
C ASP A 128 -2.55 -23.71 -4.74
N VAL A 129 -2.13 -22.45 -4.91
CA VAL A 129 -1.18 -21.80 -4.02
C VAL A 129 -1.72 -21.74 -2.58
N LEU A 130 -3.01 -21.44 -2.38
CA LEU A 130 -3.61 -21.49 -1.05
C LEU A 130 -3.58 -22.90 -0.45
N ASP A 131 -3.93 -23.94 -1.23
CA ASP A 131 -3.86 -25.35 -0.80
C ASP A 131 -2.44 -25.74 -0.36
N ILE A 132 -1.41 -25.28 -1.08
CA ILE A 132 0.01 -25.55 -0.76
C ILE A 132 0.42 -24.82 0.53
N LEU A 133 0.05 -23.55 0.67
CA LEU A 133 0.35 -22.76 1.87
C LEU A 133 -0.34 -23.34 3.11
N ASP A 134 -1.58 -23.80 2.98
CA ASP A 134 -2.34 -24.41 4.08
C ASP A 134 -1.72 -25.75 4.54
N ALA A 135 -0.92 -26.39 3.70
CA ALA A 135 -0.12 -27.57 4.05
C ALA A 135 1.24 -27.24 4.71
N GLY A 136 1.53 -25.96 4.94
CA GLY A 136 2.76 -25.50 5.61
C GLY A 136 3.97 -25.32 4.68
N ILE A 137 3.78 -25.31 3.36
CA ILE A 137 4.85 -25.17 2.37
C ILE A 137 4.95 -23.71 1.92
N ASP A 138 6.15 -23.11 1.96
CA ASP A 138 6.34 -21.73 1.48
C ASP A 138 6.18 -21.67 -0.05
N VAL A 139 5.58 -20.61 -0.57
CA VAL A 139 5.36 -20.41 -2.01
C VAL A 139 5.97 -19.09 -2.46
N ILE A 140 6.78 -19.14 -3.52
CA ILE A 140 7.22 -17.96 -4.25
C ILE A 140 6.52 -17.96 -5.61
N THR A 141 5.84 -16.87 -5.92
CA THR A 141 5.03 -16.72 -7.14
C THR A 141 5.24 -15.37 -7.80
N ALA A 142 4.70 -15.22 -9.01
CA ALA A 142 4.73 -13.97 -9.76
C ALA A 142 3.39 -13.65 -10.41
N VAL A 143 3.07 -12.36 -10.49
CA VAL A 143 1.84 -11.85 -11.10
C VAL A 143 2.06 -10.48 -11.75
N ASN A 144 1.32 -10.18 -12.82
CA ASN A 144 1.26 -8.81 -13.34
C ASN A 144 0.14 -8.02 -12.67
N ILE A 145 0.33 -6.71 -12.49
CA ILE A 145 -0.66 -5.83 -11.85
C ILE A 145 -2.03 -5.85 -12.56
N GLN A 146 -2.03 -6.03 -13.87
CA GLN A 146 -3.24 -6.11 -14.70
C GLN A 146 -4.20 -7.25 -14.32
N HIS A 147 -3.72 -8.26 -13.59
CA HIS A 147 -4.53 -9.39 -13.15
C HIS A 147 -5.16 -9.16 -11.78
N ILE A 148 -4.84 -8.06 -11.08
CA ILE A 148 -5.47 -7.74 -9.80
C ILE A 148 -6.88 -7.20 -10.05
N GLU A 149 -7.85 -7.75 -9.32
CA GLU A 149 -9.28 -7.47 -9.53
C GLU A 149 -9.60 -5.97 -9.44
N SER A 150 -9.18 -5.30 -8.37
CA SER A 150 -9.43 -3.87 -8.14
C SER A 150 -8.82 -2.93 -9.19
N ILE A 151 -7.80 -3.39 -9.91
CA ILE A 151 -7.01 -2.59 -10.84
C ILE A 151 -7.44 -2.86 -12.30
N ASN A 152 -8.32 -3.84 -12.51
CA ASN A 152 -8.69 -4.30 -13.84
C ASN A 152 -9.34 -3.21 -14.70
N GLU A 153 -10.20 -2.38 -14.10
CA GLU A 153 -10.89 -1.29 -14.80
C GLU A 153 -9.90 -0.21 -15.24
N ASP A 154 -9.00 0.22 -14.35
CA ASP A 154 -7.94 1.19 -14.66
C ASP A 154 -7.03 0.69 -15.79
N VAL A 155 -6.64 -0.60 -15.78
CA VAL A 155 -5.84 -1.18 -16.88
C VAL A 155 -6.60 -1.19 -18.19
N LYS A 156 -7.90 -1.50 -18.17
CA LYS A 156 -8.73 -1.49 -19.37
C LYS A 156 -8.85 -0.07 -19.94
N GLU A 157 -8.97 0.95 -19.09
CA GLU A 157 -8.97 2.35 -19.51
C GLU A 157 -7.62 2.77 -20.13
N ILE A 158 -6.50 2.38 -19.51
CA ILE A 158 -5.15 2.69 -20.00
C ILE A 158 -4.83 1.98 -21.32
N THR A 159 -5.11 0.67 -21.39
CA THR A 159 -4.62 -0.20 -22.47
C THR A 159 -5.65 -0.49 -23.56
N GLY A 160 -6.94 -0.33 -23.26
CA GLY A 160 -8.06 -0.76 -24.10
C GLY A 160 -8.27 -2.28 -24.14
N ILE A 161 -7.49 -3.05 -23.36
CA ILE A 161 -7.51 -4.52 -23.39
C ILE A 161 -8.22 -5.06 -22.15
N GLU A 162 -9.18 -5.95 -22.36
CA GLU A 162 -9.87 -6.64 -21.27
C GLU A 162 -9.07 -7.87 -20.79
N VAL A 163 -8.70 -7.86 -19.51
CA VAL A 163 -7.97 -8.97 -18.88
C VAL A 163 -8.96 -9.90 -18.18
N LYS A 164 -9.11 -11.11 -18.74
CA LYS A 164 -10.05 -12.14 -18.24
C LYS A 164 -9.53 -12.91 -17.03
N GLU A 165 -8.22 -13.10 -16.96
CA GLU A 165 -7.60 -13.83 -15.86
C GLU A 165 -7.35 -12.90 -14.69
N ARG A 166 -8.03 -13.16 -13.57
CA ARG A 166 -7.99 -12.30 -12.39
C ARG A 166 -7.57 -13.01 -11.11
N VAL A 167 -7.02 -12.23 -10.19
CA VAL A 167 -6.59 -12.59 -8.84
C VAL A 167 -7.26 -11.62 -7.86
N PRO A 168 -7.98 -12.13 -6.84
CA PRO A 168 -8.56 -11.27 -5.81
C PRO A 168 -7.48 -10.54 -5.01
N ASP A 169 -7.72 -9.27 -4.68
CA ASP A 169 -6.85 -8.44 -3.84
C ASP A 169 -6.44 -9.10 -2.52
N LYS A 170 -7.35 -9.90 -1.94
CA LYS A 170 -7.10 -10.64 -0.69
C LYS A 170 -5.88 -11.55 -0.79
N ILE A 171 -5.54 -12.07 -1.97
CA ILE A 171 -4.35 -12.91 -2.14
C ILE A 171 -3.07 -12.11 -1.93
N LEU A 172 -3.02 -10.84 -2.37
CA LEU A 172 -1.90 -9.95 -2.09
C LEU A 172 -1.81 -9.62 -0.60
N GLN A 173 -2.94 -9.41 0.06
CA GLN A 173 -3.00 -9.13 1.50
C GLN A 173 -2.53 -10.31 2.36
N LEU A 174 -2.70 -11.54 1.86
CA LEU A 174 -2.21 -12.75 2.51
C LEU A 174 -0.69 -12.93 2.35
N ALA A 175 -0.03 -12.17 1.48
CA ALA A 175 1.40 -12.32 1.22
C ALA A 175 2.26 -11.82 2.38
N ASP A 176 3.21 -12.67 2.79
CA ASP A 176 4.25 -12.33 3.75
C ASP A 176 5.31 -11.41 3.14
N GLU A 177 5.48 -11.42 1.83
CA GLU A 177 6.37 -10.49 1.13
C GLU A 177 5.81 -10.15 -0.25
N VAL A 178 5.80 -8.87 -0.59
CA VAL A 178 5.44 -8.37 -1.92
C VAL A 178 6.63 -7.60 -2.47
N VAL A 179 7.18 -8.06 -3.60
CA VAL A 179 8.35 -7.46 -4.24
C VAL A 179 7.94 -6.88 -5.58
N ASN A 180 8.11 -5.58 -5.75
CA ASN A 180 7.89 -4.92 -7.04
C ASN A 180 9.08 -5.14 -7.98
N ILE A 181 8.81 -5.64 -9.17
CA ILE A 181 9.77 -5.75 -10.27
C ILE A 181 9.42 -4.70 -11.32
N ASP A 182 10.32 -3.73 -11.44
CA ASP A 182 10.14 -2.55 -12.24
C ASP A 182 11.23 -2.43 -13.32
N LEU A 183 10.88 -1.81 -14.44
CA LEU A 183 11.78 -1.42 -15.53
C LEU A 183 11.33 -0.09 -16.11
N THR A 184 12.23 0.62 -16.77
CA THR A 184 11.84 1.82 -17.52
C THR A 184 11.05 1.42 -18.78
N ALA A 185 10.24 2.35 -19.30
CA ALA A 185 9.51 2.14 -20.54
C ALA A 185 10.46 1.84 -21.72
N ASP A 186 11.58 2.57 -21.81
CA ASP A 186 12.57 2.39 -22.86
C ASP A 186 13.22 1.00 -22.82
N GLU A 187 13.57 0.51 -21.63
CA GLU A 187 14.13 -0.84 -21.49
C GLU A 187 13.10 -1.91 -21.85
N LEU A 188 11.85 -1.74 -21.43
CA LEU A 188 10.79 -2.70 -21.75
C LEU A 188 10.51 -2.76 -23.26
N ILE A 189 10.46 -1.59 -23.91
CA ILE A 189 10.29 -1.48 -25.36
C ILE A 189 11.50 -2.07 -26.09
N THR A 190 12.72 -1.83 -25.60
CA THR A 190 13.94 -2.41 -26.16
C THR A 190 13.89 -3.93 -26.10
N ARG A 191 13.55 -4.50 -24.94
CA ARG A 191 13.39 -5.96 -24.76
C ARG A 191 12.32 -6.53 -25.67
N LEU A 192 11.21 -5.80 -25.88
CA LEU A 192 10.18 -6.22 -26.84
C LEU A 192 10.74 -6.27 -28.27
N LYS A 193 11.44 -5.21 -28.71
CA LYS A 193 12.03 -5.12 -30.06
C LYS A 193 13.08 -6.20 -30.31
N GLU A 194 13.83 -6.57 -29.28
CA GLU A 194 14.80 -7.67 -29.30
C GLU A 194 14.16 -9.07 -29.32
N GLY A 195 12.82 -9.17 -29.29
CA GLY A 195 12.12 -10.46 -29.28
C GLY A 195 12.21 -11.20 -27.93
N LYS A 196 12.59 -10.51 -26.85
CA LYS A 196 12.72 -11.12 -25.51
C LYS A 196 11.39 -11.26 -24.77
N ILE A 197 10.31 -10.68 -25.28
CA ILE A 197 8.99 -10.66 -24.62
C ILE A 197 7.95 -11.44 -25.42
N TYR A 198 7.86 -11.21 -26.73
CA TYR A 198 6.95 -11.88 -27.66
C TYR A 198 7.68 -12.33 -28.92
N ASP A 199 7.09 -13.30 -29.62
CA ASP A 199 7.50 -13.68 -30.97
C ASP A 199 7.48 -12.49 -31.93
N HIS A 200 8.43 -12.47 -32.88
CA HIS A 200 8.60 -11.37 -33.83
C HIS A 200 7.32 -10.97 -34.58
N SER A 201 6.45 -11.94 -34.87
CA SER A 201 5.17 -11.70 -35.56
C SER A 201 4.19 -10.83 -34.76
N LYS A 202 4.30 -10.78 -33.43
CA LYS A 202 3.40 -10.04 -32.54
C LYS A 202 3.97 -8.70 -32.08
N ILE A 203 5.25 -8.42 -32.34
CA ILE A 203 5.94 -7.21 -31.85
C ILE A 203 5.26 -5.93 -32.33
N GLN A 204 4.97 -5.81 -33.64
CA GLN A 204 4.35 -4.61 -34.21
C GLN A 204 2.99 -4.31 -33.59
N GLN A 205 2.15 -5.34 -33.44
CA GLN A 205 0.85 -5.21 -32.79
C GLN A 205 0.99 -4.86 -31.30
N ALA A 206 1.96 -5.45 -30.60
CA ALA A 206 2.20 -5.17 -29.18
C ALA A 206 2.68 -3.72 -28.96
N LEU A 207 3.57 -3.20 -29.82
CA LEU A 207 4.05 -1.82 -29.80
C LEU A 207 2.91 -0.83 -30.05
N GLN A 208 2.01 -1.11 -30.99
CA GLN A 208 0.87 -0.23 -31.27
C GLN A 208 -0.16 -0.20 -30.15
N ASN A 209 -0.23 -1.26 -29.35
CA ASN A 209 -1.20 -1.42 -28.27
C ASN A 209 -0.56 -1.24 -26.89
N PHE A 210 -0.29 -2.32 -26.18
CA PHE A 210 0.09 -2.29 -24.77
C PHE A 210 1.43 -1.57 -24.53
N PHE A 211 2.41 -1.71 -25.42
CA PHE A 211 3.80 -1.28 -25.21
C PHE A 211 4.07 0.15 -25.73
N GLN A 212 3.17 1.07 -25.43
CA GLN A 212 3.36 2.50 -25.67
C GLN A 212 3.99 3.15 -24.43
N PRO A 213 4.95 4.08 -24.58
CA PRO A 213 5.63 4.72 -23.45
C PRO A 213 4.67 5.31 -22.41
N GLU A 214 3.62 6.00 -22.85
CA GLU A 214 2.64 6.66 -21.99
C GLU A 214 1.85 5.63 -21.17
N ARG A 215 1.43 4.53 -21.81
CA ARG A 215 0.70 3.44 -21.15
C ARG A 215 1.57 2.72 -20.13
N ILE A 216 2.84 2.49 -20.46
CA ILE A 216 3.79 1.86 -19.53
C ILE A 216 4.01 2.74 -18.30
N LEU A 217 4.14 4.07 -18.48
CA LEU A 217 4.27 5.00 -17.36
C LEU A 217 3.05 4.96 -16.43
N GLN A 218 1.83 4.95 -16.98
CA GLN A 218 0.61 4.84 -16.18
C GLN A 218 0.51 3.50 -15.43
N LEU A 219 0.84 2.39 -16.09
CA LEU A 219 0.88 1.07 -15.44
C LEU A 219 1.96 0.97 -14.37
N ARG A 220 3.09 1.67 -14.55
CA ARG A 220 4.15 1.75 -13.55
C ARG A 220 3.70 2.52 -12.32
N GLU A 221 3.04 3.66 -12.50
CA GLU A 221 2.43 4.43 -11.42
C GLU A 221 1.43 3.56 -10.64
N LEU A 222 0.55 2.87 -11.35
CA LEU A 222 -0.46 1.97 -10.79
C LEU A 222 0.17 0.82 -9.98
N ALA A 223 1.21 0.18 -10.53
CA ALA A 223 1.93 -0.90 -9.84
C ALA A 223 2.61 -0.40 -8.56
N LEU A 224 3.26 0.75 -8.60
CA LEU A 224 3.91 1.35 -7.42
C LEU A 224 2.88 1.75 -6.35
N LYS A 225 1.75 2.33 -6.77
CA LYS A 225 0.66 2.71 -5.87
C LYS A 225 0.07 1.49 -5.16
N GLU A 226 -0.16 0.38 -5.87
CA GLU A 226 -0.70 -0.83 -5.25
C GLU A 226 0.29 -1.44 -4.26
N VAL A 227 1.57 -1.55 -4.63
CA VAL A 227 2.60 -2.10 -3.73
C VAL A 227 2.74 -1.21 -2.49
N ALA A 228 2.73 0.12 -2.63
CA ALA A 228 2.72 1.05 -1.51
C ALA A 228 1.49 0.83 -0.61
N GLY A 229 0.29 0.74 -1.19
CA GLY A 229 -0.94 0.49 -0.46
C GLY A 229 -0.99 -0.88 0.25
N GLN A 230 -0.28 -1.90 -0.25
CA GLN A 230 -0.12 -3.19 0.46
C GLN A 230 0.83 -3.07 1.66
N VAL A 231 1.93 -2.33 1.51
CA VAL A 231 2.85 -2.06 2.62
C VAL A 231 2.15 -1.29 3.73
N GLU A 232 1.38 -0.24 3.38
CA GLU A 232 0.54 0.52 4.33
C GLU A 232 -0.45 -0.40 5.06
N ARG A 233 -1.27 -1.17 4.33
CA ARG A 233 -2.25 -2.11 4.93
C ARG A 233 -1.61 -3.14 5.87
N LYS A 234 -0.42 -3.62 5.55
CA LYS A 234 0.31 -4.58 6.40
C LYS A 234 0.87 -3.94 7.66
N VAL A 235 1.41 -2.74 7.53
CA VAL A 235 1.84 -1.91 8.67
C VAL A 235 0.65 -1.69 9.59
N ASP A 236 -0.51 -1.30 9.06
CA ASP A 236 -1.73 -1.08 9.84
C ASP A 236 -2.19 -2.34 10.59
N TYR A 237 -2.20 -3.49 9.91
CA TYR A 237 -2.62 -4.76 10.52
C TYR A 237 -1.66 -5.24 11.60
N GLN A 238 -0.34 -5.13 11.38
CA GLN A 238 0.66 -5.52 12.36
C GLN A 238 0.70 -4.55 13.55
N LEU A 239 0.47 -3.26 13.32
CA LEU A 239 0.43 -2.23 14.36
C LEU A 239 -0.88 -2.24 15.15
N ALA A 240 -2.01 -2.60 14.55
CA ALA A 240 -3.28 -2.79 15.28
C ALA A 240 -3.17 -3.88 16.38
N SER A 241 -2.23 -4.82 16.22
CA SER A 241 -1.96 -5.89 17.21
C SER A 241 -0.99 -5.50 18.34
N ARG A 242 -0.24 -4.39 18.20
CA ARG A 242 0.71 -3.92 19.21
C ARG A 242 0.19 -2.62 19.83
N ALA A 243 -0.21 -2.69 21.10
CA ALA A 243 -0.80 -1.60 21.89
C ALA A 243 0.11 -0.37 22.17
N THR A 244 1.14 -0.15 21.35
CA THR A 244 2.03 1.02 21.39
C THR A 244 2.22 1.50 19.95
N SER A 245 1.18 2.20 19.50
CA SER A 245 0.95 2.68 18.14
C SER A 245 2.05 3.65 17.67
N PHE A 246 2.63 3.38 16.50
CA PHE A 246 2.87 4.46 15.55
C PHE A 246 1.48 4.98 15.20
N ARG A 247 1.10 6.12 15.75
CA ARG A 247 -0.17 6.76 15.38
C ARG A 247 0.03 7.23 13.96
N HIS A 248 -0.94 6.97 13.06
CA HIS A 248 -1.00 7.73 11.82
C HIS A 248 -1.00 9.19 12.23
N GLU A 249 0.04 9.92 11.84
CA GLU A 249 0.06 11.34 12.14
C GLU A 249 -1.22 11.95 11.58
N ARG A 250 -1.86 12.82 12.34
CA ARG A 250 -3.01 13.60 11.91
C ARG A 250 -2.75 15.01 12.37
N PHE A 251 -2.60 15.91 11.40
CA PHE A 251 -2.17 17.27 11.68
C PHE A 251 -3.36 18.21 11.84
N LEU A 252 -3.30 19.07 12.86
CA LEU A 252 -4.26 20.16 13.05
C LEU A 252 -3.55 21.51 12.96
N ALA A 253 -3.77 22.24 11.88
CA ALA A 253 -3.34 23.62 11.74
C ALA A 253 -4.33 24.55 12.44
N CYS A 254 -3.91 25.19 13.53
CA CYS A 254 -4.74 26.20 14.20
C CYS A 254 -4.39 27.59 13.68
N ILE A 255 -5.38 28.27 13.08
CA ILE A 255 -5.19 29.60 12.49
C ILE A 255 -6.07 30.65 13.17
N SER A 256 -5.65 31.91 13.09
CA SER A 256 -6.42 33.08 13.51
C SER A 256 -6.77 33.97 12.31
N SER A 257 -7.42 35.11 12.58
CA SER A 257 -7.74 36.11 11.54
C SER A 257 -6.52 36.84 10.97
N ASN A 258 -5.30 36.61 11.48
CA ASN A 258 -4.07 37.21 10.95
C ASN A 258 -3.67 36.56 9.61
N PRO A 259 -3.63 37.33 8.50
CA PRO A 259 -3.46 36.78 7.15
C PRO A 259 -2.10 36.12 6.92
N GLU A 260 -1.01 36.76 7.33
CA GLU A 260 0.36 36.30 7.06
C GLU A 260 0.70 35.03 7.85
N ILE A 261 0.34 35.03 9.14
CA ILE A 261 0.60 33.89 10.03
C ILE A 261 -0.24 32.70 9.61
N ALA A 262 -1.54 32.89 9.34
CA ALA A 262 -2.44 31.83 8.92
C ALA A 262 -1.97 31.16 7.63
N GLN A 263 -1.61 31.94 6.61
CA GLN A 263 -1.13 31.40 5.33
C GLN A 263 0.16 30.59 5.51
N ARG A 264 1.07 31.04 6.38
CA ARG A 264 2.32 30.33 6.66
C ARG A 264 2.08 29.02 7.40
N ILE A 265 1.20 28.99 8.39
CA ILE A 265 0.84 27.77 9.13
C ILE A 265 0.22 26.75 8.17
N ILE A 266 -0.73 27.18 7.33
CA ILE A 266 -1.37 26.32 6.32
C ILE A 266 -0.32 25.69 5.41
N ARG A 267 0.57 26.48 4.81
CA ARG A 267 1.61 25.95 3.90
C ARG A 267 2.58 25.00 4.60
N LYS A 268 3.06 25.33 5.80
CA LYS A 268 4.01 24.49 6.53
C LYS A 268 3.36 23.20 7.03
N THR A 269 2.10 23.27 7.47
CA THR A 269 1.35 22.07 7.90
C THR A 269 1.02 21.18 6.70
N ALA A 270 0.61 21.74 5.56
CA ALA A 270 0.41 20.99 4.32
C ALA A 270 1.66 20.22 3.90
N ARG A 271 2.85 20.84 4.01
CA ARG A 271 4.13 20.18 3.72
C ARG A 271 4.43 19.04 4.68
N LEU A 272 4.16 19.22 5.97
CA LEU A 272 4.33 18.16 6.97
C LEU A 272 3.34 17.01 6.72
N ALA A 273 2.06 17.31 6.51
CA ALA A 273 1.03 16.32 6.19
C ALA A 273 1.38 15.54 4.92
N SER A 274 1.86 16.23 3.87
CA SER A 274 2.33 15.60 2.63
C SER A 274 3.57 14.73 2.85
N TYR A 275 4.53 15.16 3.66
CA TYR A 275 5.73 14.38 3.99
C TYR A 275 5.38 13.08 4.74
N TYR A 276 4.38 13.12 5.63
CA TYR A 276 3.91 11.97 6.41
C TYR A 276 2.76 11.21 5.75
N ASN A 277 2.39 11.52 4.49
CA ASN A 277 1.23 10.98 3.78
C ASN A 277 -0.06 10.94 4.66
N SER A 278 -0.33 12.05 5.34
CA SER A 278 -1.26 12.13 6.47
C SER A 278 -2.44 13.04 6.17
N GLN A 279 -3.61 12.69 6.74
CA GLN A 279 -4.77 13.58 6.77
C GLN A 279 -4.51 14.78 7.69
N TRP A 280 -5.00 15.95 7.27
CA TRP A 280 -4.86 17.15 8.08
C TRP A 280 -6.08 18.05 7.98
N SER A 281 -6.28 18.84 9.03
CA SER A 281 -7.39 19.77 9.15
C SER A 281 -6.90 21.16 9.54
N VAL A 282 -7.65 22.18 9.13
CA VAL A 282 -7.45 23.56 9.55
C VAL A 282 -8.58 23.95 10.50
N LEU A 283 -8.24 24.32 11.73
CA LEU A 283 -9.18 24.82 12.72
C LEU A 283 -9.09 26.34 12.82
N TYR A 284 -10.25 26.98 12.65
CA TYR A 284 -10.46 28.38 12.98
C TYR A 284 -11.47 28.50 14.12
N VAL A 285 -11.07 29.15 15.22
CA VAL A 285 -11.94 29.40 16.37
C VAL A 285 -12.31 30.88 16.41
N GLN A 286 -13.57 31.17 16.11
CA GLN A 286 -14.12 32.53 16.19
C GLN A 286 -14.41 32.88 17.65
N THR A 287 -13.60 33.79 18.21
CA THR A 287 -13.81 34.37 19.54
C THR A 287 -14.68 35.63 19.47
N ALA A 288 -15.18 36.11 20.62
CA ALA A 288 -15.95 37.36 20.70
C ALA A 288 -15.18 38.62 20.20
N ASP A 289 -13.85 38.58 20.15
CA ASP A 289 -13.01 39.66 19.61
C ASP A 289 -12.74 39.49 18.10
N GLU A 290 -13.02 38.32 17.54
CA GLU A 290 -12.95 38.02 16.11
C GLU A 290 -14.35 37.87 15.47
N SER A 291 -15.39 38.43 16.11
CA SER A 291 -16.71 38.49 15.50
C SER A 291 -16.66 39.26 14.17
N ASN A 292 -17.51 38.89 13.21
CA ASN A 292 -17.54 39.53 11.88
C ASN A 292 -17.68 41.06 11.96
N ASP A 293 -18.30 41.58 13.01
CA ASP A 293 -18.49 43.03 13.21
C ASP A 293 -17.25 43.75 13.76
N LYS A 294 -16.22 43.02 14.19
CA LYS A 294 -15.00 43.55 14.84
C LYS A 294 -13.72 43.37 14.02
N ILE A 295 -13.71 42.44 13.06
CA ILE A 295 -12.57 42.24 12.15
C ILE A 295 -12.78 43.02 10.85
N SER A 296 -11.69 43.62 10.34
CA SER A 296 -11.75 44.41 9.11
C SER A 296 -12.20 43.57 7.91
N LEU A 297 -12.88 44.21 6.95
CA LEU A 297 -13.30 43.56 5.70
C LEU A 297 -12.12 42.92 4.94
N ALA A 298 -10.92 43.52 5.04
CA ALA A 298 -9.70 42.96 4.48
C ALA A 298 -9.33 41.63 5.17
N ALA A 299 -9.34 41.58 6.50
CA ALA A 299 -9.04 40.37 7.26
C ALA A 299 -10.06 39.25 6.97
N GLN A 300 -11.35 39.58 6.82
CA GLN A 300 -12.39 38.63 6.43
C GLN A 300 -12.11 38.00 5.05
N ARG A 301 -11.75 38.83 4.05
CA ARG A 301 -11.38 38.34 2.71
C ARG A 301 -10.16 37.41 2.75
N HIS A 302 -9.13 37.76 3.52
CA HIS A 302 -7.96 36.91 3.68
C HIS A 302 -8.29 35.57 4.36
N LEU A 303 -9.15 35.58 5.37
CA LEU A 303 -9.58 34.36 6.04
C LEU A 303 -10.33 33.41 5.08
N ILE A 304 -11.22 33.94 4.25
CA ILE A 304 -11.91 33.17 3.20
C ILE A 304 -10.91 32.58 2.21
N ASN A 305 -9.93 33.37 1.76
CA ASN A 305 -8.88 32.90 0.85
C ASN A 305 -8.02 31.81 1.50
N ASN A 306 -7.70 31.94 2.79
CA ASN A 306 -6.95 30.92 3.53
C ASN A 306 -7.71 29.60 3.64
N PHE A 307 -9.04 29.64 3.83
CA PHE A 307 -9.85 28.42 3.80
C PHE A 307 -9.86 27.77 2.43
N ARG A 308 -9.99 28.56 1.35
CA ARG A 308 -9.92 28.03 -0.02
C ARG A 308 -8.56 27.37 -0.27
N ASN A 309 -7.47 28.06 0.04
CA ASN A 309 -6.11 27.54 -0.09
C ASN A 309 -5.90 26.25 0.71
N ALA A 310 -6.45 26.18 1.93
CA ALA A 310 -6.37 24.98 2.76
C ALA A 310 -7.07 23.79 2.10
N THR A 311 -8.28 23.99 1.57
CA THR A 311 -9.02 22.94 0.85
C THR A 311 -8.32 22.52 -0.44
N GLU A 312 -7.75 23.45 -1.21
CA GLU A 312 -6.95 23.14 -2.41
C GLU A 312 -5.70 22.32 -2.07
N LEU A 313 -5.13 22.52 -0.88
CA LEU A 313 -4.01 21.73 -0.34
C LEU A 313 -4.46 20.44 0.36
N GLY A 314 -5.73 20.05 0.23
CA GLY A 314 -6.27 18.79 0.75
C GLY A 314 -6.65 18.80 2.23
N ALA A 315 -6.77 19.97 2.87
CA ALA A 315 -7.20 20.08 4.27
C ALA A 315 -8.73 20.11 4.42
N GLU A 316 -9.22 19.47 5.49
CA GLU A 316 -10.58 19.72 5.97
C GLU A 316 -10.64 21.01 6.79
N VAL A 317 -11.55 21.94 6.45
CA VAL A 317 -11.68 23.22 7.16
C VAL A 317 -12.78 23.13 8.23
N ILE A 318 -12.39 23.33 9.48
CA ILE A 318 -13.26 23.28 10.65
C ILE A 318 -13.39 24.68 11.25
N ARG A 319 -14.63 25.15 11.44
CA ARG A 319 -14.94 26.45 12.04
C ARG A 319 -15.75 26.24 13.31
N LYS A 320 -15.25 26.70 14.46
CA LYS A 320 -15.96 26.66 15.74
C LYS A 320 -16.13 28.06 16.31
N LYS A 321 -17.26 28.33 16.95
CA LYS A 321 -17.48 29.57 17.73
C LYS A 321 -17.29 29.23 19.20
N ASN A 322 -16.23 29.74 19.82
CA ASN A 322 -15.94 29.51 21.23
C ASN A 322 -15.06 30.65 21.77
N ASN A 323 -15.33 31.11 22.99
CA ASN A 323 -14.50 32.10 23.67
C ASN A 323 -13.24 31.48 24.29
N ASN A 324 -13.26 30.17 24.55
CA ASN A 324 -12.07 29.43 24.97
C ASN A 324 -11.48 28.67 23.78
N VAL A 325 -10.40 29.21 23.21
CA VAL A 325 -9.68 28.62 22.07
C VAL A 325 -9.07 27.26 22.45
N ALA A 326 -8.59 27.11 23.69
CA ALA A 326 -7.94 25.88 24.12
C ALA A 326 -8.92 24.70 24.17
N ASP A 327 -10.12 24.93 24.68
CA ASP A 327 -11.17 23.91 24.75
C ASP A 327 -11.61 23.50 23.34
N ALA A 328 -11.80 24.46 22.44
CA ALA A 328 -12.17 24.18 21.05
C ALA A 328 -11.10 23.38 20.29
N ILE A 329 -9.81 23.66 20.54
CA ILE A 329 -8.70 22.85 20.02
C ILE A 329 -8.81 21.42 20.57
N PHE A 330 -8.94 21.27 21.90
CA PHE A 330 -9.00 19.96 22.55
C PHE A 330 -10.19 19.10 22.07
N GLU A 331 -11.37 19.68 21.96
CA GLU A 331 -12.56 19.00 21.42
C GLU A 331 -12.32 18.52 19.99
N THR A 332 -11.77 19.39 19.13
CA THR A 332 -11.48 19.06 17.73
C THR A 332 -10.41 17.97 17.63
N THR A 333 -9.39 18.05 18.48
CA THR A 333 -8.32 17.07 18.57
C THR A 333 -8.86 15.68 18.94
N ARG A 334 -9.81 15.61 19.87
CA ARG A 334 -10.47 14.35 20.25
C ARG A 334 -11.45 13.85 19.19
N GLU A 335 -12.22 14.74 18.58
CA GLU A 335 -13.20 14.39 17.53
C GLU A 335 -12.55 13.85 16.26
N LYS A 336 -11.33 14.31 15.95
CA LYS A 336 -10.61 13.97 14.71
C LYS A 336 -9.38 13.08 14.93
N ASP A 337 -9.18 12.59 16.16
CA ASP A 337 -8.00 11.82 16.58
C ASP A 337 -6.67 12.47 16.18
N ILE A 338 -6.54 13.79 16.35
CA ILE A 338 -5.34 14.55 15.99
C ILE A 338 -4.16 14.13 16.86
N THR A 339 -3.01 13.90 16.23
CA THR A 339 -1.76 13.52 16.90
C THR A 339 -0.80 14.69 17.05
N THR A 340 -0.80 15.62 16.08
CA THR A 340 0.14 16.73 16.02
C THR A 340 -0.58 18.04 15.74
N ILE A 341 -0.40 19.03 16.61
CA ILE A 341 -1.00 20.36 16.50
C ILE A 341 0.04 21.37 16.02
N CYS A 342 -0.26 22.06 14.93
CA CYS A 342 0.57 23.12 14.35
C CYS A 342 0.00 24.50 14.72
N ILE A 343 0.79 25.29 15.46
CA ILE A 343 0.43 26.66 15.88
C ILE A 343 1.48 27.67 15.42
N GLY A 344 1.05 28.91 15.20
CA GLY A 344 1.97 30.02 14.94
C GLY A 344 2.68 30.48 16.21
N LYS A 345 3.92 30.96 16.07
CA LYS A 345 4.62 31.62 17.17
C LYS A 345 3.79 32.82 17.69
N PRO A 346 3.45 32.87 18.99
CA PRO A 346 2.73 34.02 19.55
C PRO A 346 3.62 35.27 19.51
N HIS A 347 3.16 36.33 18.84
CA HIS A 347 3.73 37.66 18.94
C HIS A 347 3.01 38.39 20.08
N LEU A 348 3.48 38.23 21.32
CA LEU A 348 2.92 38.91 22.49
C LEU A 348 3.98 39.81 23.13
N ASN A 349 3.57 41.01 23.56
CA ASN A 349 4.38 41.87 24.44
C ASN A 349 4.58 41.18 25.80
N LEU A 350 5.73 41.39 26.46
CA LEU A 350 6.13 40.70 27.71
C LEU A 350 5.03 40.65 28.80
N PHE A 351 4.22 41.71 28.94
CA PHE A 351 3.12 41.77 29.90
C PHE A 351 1.91 40.88 29.54
N GLN A 352 1.61 40.70 28.25
CA GLN A 352 0.52 39.82 27.80
C GLN A 352 0.90 38.34 27.89
N VAL A 353 2.21 38.03 27.87
CA VAL A 353 2.74 36.67 28.06
C VAL A 353 2.39 36.13 29.44
N ILE A 354 2.39 36.96 30.49
CA ILE A 354 2.14 36.57 31.90
C ILE A 354 0.66 36.24 32.15
N LEU A 355 -0.29 36.97 31.54
CA LEU A 355 -1.73 36.67 31.68
C LEU A 355 -2.19 35.50 30.81
N ARG A 356 -1.64 35.34 29.59
CA ARG A 356 -2.01 34.24 28.68
C ARG A 356 -1.23 32.95 28.90
N THR A 357 -0.19 32.95 29.75
CA THR A 357 0.56 31.73 30.11
C THR A 357 -0.31 30.71 30.82
N GLY A 358 -1.34 31.13 31.57
CA GLY A 358 -2.26 30.19 32.24
C GLY A 358 -2.98 29.26 31.25
N ILE A 359 -3.58 29.83 30.20
CA ILE A 359 -4.34 29.10 29.18
C ILE A 359 -3.41 28.26 28.30
N PHE A 360 -2.26 28.81 27.89
CA PHE A 360 -1.28 28.09 27.09
C PHE A 360 -0.63 26.93 27.86
N ASN A 361 -0.29 27.13 29.14
CA ASN A 361 0.25 26.08 30.00
C ASN A 361 -0.79 25.01 30.35
N GLN A 362 -2.07 25.38 30.47
CA GLN A 362 -3.16 24.43 30.67
C GLN A 362 -3.37 23.56 29.43
N LEU A 363 -3.31 24.16 28.24
CA LEU A 363 -3.33 23.43 26.96
C LEU A 363 -2.11 22.49 26.83
N LEU A 364 -0.90 22.98 27.11
CA LEU A 364 0.32 22.16 27.09
C LEU A 364 0.25 20.97 28.07
N LYS A 365 -0.21 21.20 29.31
CA LYS A 365 -0.35 20.14 30.33
C LYS A 365 -1.42 19.11 29.93
N THR A 366 -2.48 19.53 29.26
CA THR A 366 -3.59 18.64 28.88
C THR A 366 -3.26 17.84 27.62
N LEU A 367 -2.52 18.42 26.67
CA LEU A 367 -2.07 17.75 25.45
C LEU A 367 -0.91 16.77 25.73
N SER A 368 0.03 17.16 26.59
CA SER A 368 1.13 16.28 27.02
C SER A 368 0.63 15.02 27.73
N LYS A 369 -0.46 15.09 28.51
CA LYS A 369 -1.09 13.91 29.14
C LYS A 369 -1.73 12.93 28.16
N ASN A 370 -2.03 13.37 26.93
CA ASN A 370 -2.72 12.58 25.90
C ASN A 370 -1.80 12.15 24.73
N ASN A 371 -0.48 12.33 24.89
CA ASN A 371 0.55 12.06 23.86
C ASN A 371 0.27 12.79 22.53
N ILE A 372 -0.07 14.08 22.59
CA ILE A 372 -0.28 14.92 21.40
C ILE A 372 0.90 15.89 21.28
N ASP A 373 1.56 15.87 20.12
CA ASP A 373 2.71 16.72 19.83
C ASP A 373 2.28 18.12 19.39
N ILE A 374 3.11 19.12 19.70
CA ILE A 374 2.84 20.52 19.34
C ILE A 374 4.06 21.07 18.59
N ILE A 375 3.82 21.53 17.37
CA ILE A 375 4.80 22.19 16.53
C ILE A 375 4.50 23.69 16.47
N ILE A 376 5.47 24.49 16.92
CA ILE A 376 5.40 25.95 16.83
C ILE A 376 6.11 26.41 15.56
N LEU A 377 5.34 26.95 14.62
CA LEU A 377 5.80 27.36 13.31
C LEU A 377 6.18 28.85 13.31
N SER A 378 7.47 29.11 13.18
CA SER A 378 8.07 30.45 13.15
C SER A 378 8.07 31.12 11.79
#